data_AF-A0A2S9AQQ7-F1
#
_entry.id   AF-A0A2S9AQQ7-F1
#
_cell.length_a   1.000
_cell.length_b   1.000
_cell.length_c   1.000
_cell.angle_alpha   90.00
_cell.angle_beta   90.00
_cell.angle_gamma   90.00
#
_symmetry.space_group_name_H-M   'P 1'
#
loop_
_entity.id
_entity.type
_entity.pdbx_description
1 polymer ?
#
loop_
_entity_poly.entity_id
_entity_poly.type
_entity_poly.pdbx_seq_one_letter_code
_entity_poly.pdbx_strand_id
1 'polypeptide(L)'
;MKRTDDTYLTTERNRLINKHLELIQDCICGLIHEDAPLKVLGNAPFDLQTREYGWDWPSMAHTMIGKKRLANVRALTESVLGNKVPGDLIETGVWRGGACIMMRAVLDAYGVTDRRVWVADSFEGLPPPNQEKYPADTGDTFHTYDELSVSMEHVMGNFSKYGLLDEQVVFLKGWFKDTLPTAPIQQLALLRLDGDMYESTMDALEALYDKVSPGGFVIIDDYHVVPACKQAVNDFLTSRALNPELKEIDGVGIYWQVP
;
A
#
# COMPACT_ATOMS: atom_id res chain seq x y z
N MET A 1 -19.50 27.94 -34.36
CA MET A 1 -19.09 27.43 -33.04
C MET A 1 -17.71 26.82 -33.22
N LYS A 2 -16.64 27.53 -32.83
CA LYS A 2 -15.27 27.01 -32.98
C LYS A 2 -15.15 25.78 -32.10
N ARG A 3 -14.71 24.64 -32.66
CA ARG A 3 -14.29 23.46 -31.88
C ARG A 3 -13.27 23.98 -30.87
N THR A 4 -13.64 24.03 -29.59
CA THR A 4 -12.68 24.18 -28.51
C THR A 4 -11.63 23.10 -28.72
N ASP A 5 -10.37 23.51 -28.74
CA ASP A 5 -9.24 22.64 -29.00
C ASP A 5 -9.20 21.56 -27.89
N ASP A 6 -9.66 20.36 -28.23
CA ASP A 6 -9.80 19.20 -27.33
C ASP A 6 -8.47 18.88 -26.63
N THR A 7 -7.36 19.24 -27.30
CA THR A 7 -5.99 19.17 -26.81
C THR A 7 -5.76 20.05 -25.58
N TYR A 8 -6.29 21.28 -25.57
CA TYR A 8 -6.12 22.20 -24.44
C TYR A 8 -6.85 21.67 -23.19
N LEU A 9 -8.12 21.26 -23.34
CA LEU A 9 -8.91 20.72 -22.23
C LEU A 9 -8.31 19.43 -21.68
N THR A 10 -7.81 18.54 -22.54
CA THR A 10 -7.12 17.32 -22.12
C THR A 10 -5.83 17.63 -21.35
N THR A 11 -5.05 18.60 -21.83
CA THR A 11 -3.80 19.02 -21.19
C THR A 11 -4.07 19.63 -19.81
N GLU A 12 -5.04 20.54 -19.70
CA GLU A 12 -5.39 21.17 -18.43
C GLU A 12 -6.00 20.17 -17.45
N ARG A 13 -6.82 19.22 -17.92
CA ARG A 13 -7.34 18.13 -17.08
C ARG A 13 -6.19 17.32 -16.47
N ASN A 14 -5.22 16.90 -17.29
CA ASN A 14 -4.08 16.11 -16.81
C ASN A 14 -3.22 16.92 -15.82
N ARG A 15 -3.01 18.22 -16.09
CA ARG A 15 -2.30 19.12 -15.17
C ARG A 15 -3.01 19.22 -13.81
N LEU A 16 -4.34 19.33 -13.80
CA LEU A 16 -5.13 19.42 -12.58
C LEU A 16 -5.16 18.10 -11.81
N ILE A 17 -5.32 16.96 -12.50
CA ILE A 17 -5.22 15.62 -11.89
C ILE A 17 -3.85 15.45 -11.22
N ASN A 18 -2.76 15.76 -11.92
CA ASN A 18 -1.41 15.65 -11.36
C ASN A 18 -1.25 16.51 -10.11
N LYS A 19 -1.67 17.77 -10.15
CA LYS A 19 -1.60 18.68 -9.00
C LYS A 19 -2.42 18.17 -7.82
N HIS A 20 -3.60 17.60 -8.08
CA HIS A 20 -4.46 17.04 -7.05
C HIS A 20 -3.83 15.81 -6.38
N LEU A 21 -3.33 14.86 -7.17
CA LEU A 21 -2.70 13.64 -6.67
C LEU A 21 -1.37 13.93 -5.95
N GLU A 22 -0.56 14.88 -6.43
CA GLU A 22 0.64 15.36 -5.72
C GLU A 22 0.28 15.98 -4.37
N LEU A 23 -0.77 16.81 -4.30
CA LEU A 23 -1.21 17.40 -3.05
C LEU A 23 -1.70 16.34 -2.07
N ILE A 24 -2.49 15.36 -2.52
CA ILE A 24 -2.92 14.23 -1.66
C ILE A 24 -1.71 13.48 -1.13
N GLN A 25 -0.75 13.15 -2.00
CA GLN A 25 0.49 12.46 -1.63
C GLN A 25 1.25 13.22 -0.53
N ASP A 26 1.45 14.52 -0.71
CA ASP A 26 2.15 15.36 0.27
C ASP A 26 1.35 15.50 1.59
N CYS A 27 0.00 15.49 1.53
CA CYS A 27 -0.85 15.48 2.72
C CYS A 27 -0.71 14.17 3.51
N ILE A 28 -0.94 13.02 2.87
CA ILE A 28 -0.94 11.71 3.56
C ILE A 28 0.44 11.34 4.08
N CYS A 29 1.51 11.83 3.44
CA CYS A 29 2.90 11.66 3.85
C CYS A 29 3.34 12.67 4.91
N GLY A 30 2.47 13.62 5.31
CA GLY A 30 2.76 14.61 6.36
C GLY A 30 3.80 15.67 5.97
N LEU A 31 4.05 15.86 4.67
CA LEU A 31 5.05 16.82 4.17
C LEU A 31 4.58 18.27 4.29
N ILE A 32 3.28 18.51 4.16
CA ILE A 32 2.71 19.88 4.23
C ILE A 32 2.91 20.51 5.61
N HIS A 33 2.93 19.69 6.66
CA HIS A 33 3.03 20.14 8.04
C HIS A 33 4.38 19.81 8.68
N GLU A 34 5.32 19.25 7.90
CA GLU A 34 6.61 18.79 8.41
C GLU A 34 6.42 17.93 9.68
N ASP A 35 5.51 16.95 9.59
CA ASP A 35 5.08 16.13 10.72
C ASP A 35 6.26 15.39 11.32
N ALA A 36 6.52 15.55 12.62
CA ALA A 36 7.63 14.89 13.29
C ALA A 36 7.39 13.37 13.44
N PRO A 37 8.44 12.55 13.63
CA PRO A 37 8.31 11.14 13.96
C PRO A 37 7.61 10.90 15.32
N LEU A 38 7.09 9.70 15.52
CA LEU A 38 6.56 9.21 16.78
C LEU A 38 7.63 9.22 17.87
N LYS A 39 7.23 9.63 19.07
CA LYS A 39 8.14 9.75 20.23
C LYS A 39 8.72 8.43 20.71
N VAL A 40 8.04 7.32 20.41
CA VAL A 40 8.53 5.97 20.74
C VAL A 40 9.85 5.64 20.03
N LEU A 41 10.11 6.29 18.88
CA LEU A 41 11.37 6.18 18.14
C LEU A 41 12.44 7.20 18.60
N GLY A 42 12.12 8.07 19.56
CA GLY A 42 12.97 9.15 20.04
C GLY A 42 12.40 10.55 19.78
N ASN A 43 13.21 11.58 19.98
CA ASN A 43 12.79 13.00 19.87
C ASN A 43 13.41 13.70 18.65
N ALA A 44 13.68 12.97 17.56
CA ALA A 44 14.18 13.56 16.34
C ALA A 44 13.15 14.55 15.76
N PRO A 45 13.57 15.71 15.20
CA PRO A 45 12.68 16.57 14.45
C PRO A 45 12.29 15.91 13.11
N PHE A 46 11.33 16.50 12.41
CA PHE A 46 11.09 16.15 11.01
C PHE A 46 12.37 16.31 10.19
N ASP A 47 12.63 15.33 9.33
CA ASP A 47 13.69 15.36 8.34
C ASP A 47 13.13 14.95 6.97
N LEU A 48 13.32 15.81 5.97
CA LEU A 48 12.73 15.62 4.65
C LEU A 48 13.28 14.36 3.98
N GLN A 49 14.59 14.11 4.07
CA GLN A 49 15.19 12.95 3.43
C GLN A 49 14.66 11.66 4.05
N THR A 50 14.58 11.60 5.38
CA THR A 50 14.01 10.46 6.10
C THR A 50 12.56 10.20 5.67
N ARG A 51 11.72 11.25 5.57
CA ARG A 51 10.33 11.12 5.12
C ARG A 51 10.21 10.73 3.64
N GLU A 52 11.10 11.22 2.78
CA GLU A 52 11.07 10.87 1.35
C GLU A 52 11.27 9.36 1.12
N TYR A 53 12.13 8.75 1.93
CA TYR A 53 12.44 7.31 1.87
C TYR A 53 11.58 6.46 2.83
N GLY A 54 10.74 7.07 3.66
CA GLY A 54 9.88 6.37 4.61
C GLY A 54 10.67 5.62 5.69
N TRP A 55 11.70 6.28 6.24
CA TRP A 55 12.57 5.74 7.29
C TRP A 55 12.19 6.21 8.70
N ASP A 56 11.03 6.84 8.84
CA ASP A 56 10.46 7.24 10.11
C ASP A 56 8.99 6.82 10.23
N TRP A 57 8.47 6.80 11.45
CA TRP A 57 7.04 6.61 11.70
C TRP A 57 6.40 7.95 12.03
N PRO A 58 5.61 8.55 11.13
CA PRO A 58 5.09 9.91 11.34
C PRO A 58 4.09 9.97 12.48
N SER A 59 4.13 11.05 13.27
CA SER A 59 3.27 11.17 14.45
C SER A 59 1.79 11.35 14.11
N MET A 60 1.50 12.04 13.00
CA MET A 60 0.15 12.40 12.56
C MET A 60 -0.16 11.98 11.12
N ALA A 61 0.83 11.81 10.26
CA ALA A 61 0.63 11.43 8.86
C ALA A 61 -0.11 10.09 8.74
N HIS A 62 -0.78 9.89 7.61
CA HIS A 62 -1.64 8.72 7.40
C HIS A 62 -0.90 7.53 6.77
N THR A 63 0.38 7.67 6.43
CA THR A 63 1.25 6.58 5.98
C THR A 63 2.70 6.82 6.37
N MET A 64 3.47 5.74 6.59
CA MET A 64 4.90 5.76 6.92
C MET A 64 5.80 5.33 5.75
N ILE A 65 5.23 4.99 4.60
CA ILE A 65 5.96 4.37 3.47
C ILE A 65 6.82 5.40 2.71
N GLY A 66 6.65 6.67 3.03
CA GLY A 66 7.38 7.78 2.43
C GLY A 66 6.94 8.14 1.02
N LYS A 67 7.52 9.25 0.52
CA LYS A 67 7.13 9.86 -0.76
C LYS A 67 7.42 8.94 -1.95
N LYS A 68 8.54 8.21 -1.92
CA LYS A 68 8.95 7.35 -3.05
C LYS A 68 8.06 6.13 -3.24
N ARG A 69 7.73 5.40 -2.17
CA ARG A 69 6.81 4.25 -2.26
C ARG A 69 5.38 4.71 -2.58
N LEU A 70 4.92 5.85 -2.07
CA LEU A 70 3.65 6.44 -2.51
C LEU A 70 3.63 6.79 -4.00
N ALA A 71 4.71 7.39 -4.52
CA ALA A 71 4.82 7.69 -5.94
C ALA A 71 4.82 6.40 -6.78
N ASN A 72 5.42 5.31 -6.28
CA ASN A 72 5.32 3.99 -6.91
C ASN A 72 3.87 3.47 -6.91
N VAL A 73 3.16 3.48 -5.77
CA VAL A 73 1.75 3.07 -5.68
C VAL A 73 0.89 3.85 -6.68
N ARG A 74 1.08 5.17 -6.73
CA ARG A 74 0.39 6.03 -7.71
C ARG A 74 0.72 5.60 -9.15
N ALA A 75 2.00 5.52 -9.51
CA ALA A 75 2.43 5.21 -10.87
C ALA A 75 1.95 3.83 -11.34
N LEU A 76 1.98 2.82 -10.46
CA LEU A 76 1.49 1.49 -10.79
C LEU A 76 -0.04 1.44 -10.90
N THR A 77 -0.75 2.20 -10.06
CA THR A 77 -2.21 2.37 -10.20
C THR A 77 -2.55 3.05 -11.54
N GLU A 78 -1.89 4.15 -11.89
CA GLU A 78 -2.07 4.82 -13.18
C GLU A 78 -1.71 3.89 -14.36
N SER A 79 -0.67 3.07 -14.22
CA SER A 79 -0.24 2.09 -15.23
C SER A 79 -1.31 1.02 -15.49
N VAL A 80 -1.89 0.41 -14.45
CA VAL A 80 -2.92 -0.61 -14.63
C VAL A 80 -4.20 -0.05 -15.25
N LEU A 81 -4.54 1.21 -14.94
CA LEU A 81 -5.65 1.91 -15.59
C LEU A 81 -5.37 2.18 -17.06
N GLY A 82 -4.19 2.74 -17.38
CA GLY A 82 -3.78 3.06 -18.75
C GLY A 82 -3.69 1.83 -19.65
N ASN A 83 -3.21 0.71 -19.10
CA ASN A 83 -3.08 -0.57 -19.79
C ASN A 83 -4.35 -1.44 -19.72
N LYS A 84 -5.41 -0.97 -19.03
CA LYS A 84 -6.68 -1.68 -18.86
C LYS A 84 -6.52 -3.09 -18.27
N VAL A 85 -5.56 -3.27 -17.38
CA VAL A 85 -5.36 -4.53 -16.63
C VAL A 85 -6.58 -4.72 -15.72
N PRO A 86 -7.33 -5.82 -15.80
CA PRO A 86 -8.56 -5.97 -15.02
C PRO A 86 -8.26 -6.28 -13.54
N GLY A 87 -9.17 -5.90 -12.64
CA GLY A 87 -9.10 -6.24 -11.22
C GLY A 87 -9.06 -5.05 -10.26
N ASP A 88 -9.30 -5.35 -9.00
CA ASP A 88 -9.31 -4.38 -7.91
C ASP A 88 -7.87 -4.06 -7.45
N LEU A 89 -7.76 -3.15 -6.48
CA LEU A 89 -6.51 -2.79 -5.81
C LEU A 89 -6.59 -3.28 -4.36
N ILE A 90 -5.51 -3.80 -3.80
CA ILE A 90 -5.46 -4.22 -2.40
C ILE A 90 -4.14 -3.86 -1.74
N GLU A 91 -4.21 -3.57 -0.45
CA GLU A 91 -3.09 -3.52 0.48
C GLU A 91 -3.35 -4.44 1.67
N THR A 92 -2.34 -5.22 2.06
CA THR A 92 -2.37 -6.09 3.25
C THR A 92 -1.39 -5.54 4.29
N GLY A 93 -1.93 -4.87 5.31
CA GLY A 93 -1.18 -4.06 6.27
C GLY A 93 -1.25 -2.60 5.88
N VAL A 94 -2.16 -1.86 6.52
CA VAL A 94 -2.57 -0.52 6.06
C VAL A 94 -2.22 0.57 7.08
N TRP A 95 -2.01 0.21 8.35
CA TRP A 95 -1.82 1.15 9.45
C TRP A 95 -2.91 2.23 9.47
N ARG A 96 -2.57 3.48 9.15
CA ARG A 96 -3.52 4.62 9.09
C ARG A 96 -4.22 4.78 7.73
N GLY A 97 -3.92 3.92 6.75
CA GLY A 97 -4.61 3.78 5.47
C GLY A 97 -4.14 4.68 4.34
N GLY A 98 -3.03 5.41 4.50
CA GLY A 98 -2.62 6.44 3.54
C GLY A 98 -2.32 5.93 2.14
N ALA A 99 -1.73 4.75 2.00
CA ALA A 99 -1.45 4.18 0.68
C ALA A 99 -2.73 3.68 -0.02
N CYS A 100 -3.66 3.06 0.71
CA CYS A 100 -5.02 2.83 0.20
C CYS A 100 -5.75 4.12 -0.20
N ILE A 101 -5.61 5.21 0.59
CA ILE A 101 -6.16 6.54 0.23
C ILE A 101 -5.55 7.03 -1.09
N MET A 102 -4.25 6.82 -1.32
CA MET A 102 -3.60 7.14 -2.60
C MET A 102 -4.19 6.33 -3.76
N MET A 103 -4.39 5.02 -3.59
CA MET A 103 -5.05 4.17 -4.59
C MET A 103 -6.45 4.67 -4.93
N ARG A 104 -7.28 4.96 -3.90
CA ARG A 104 -8.64 5.47 -4.09
C ARG A 104 -8.62 6.85 -4.75
N ALA A 105 -7.70 7.75 -4.37
CA ALA A 105 -7.56 9.07 -4.98
C ALA A 105 -7.24 8.98 -6.49
N VAL A 106 -6.41 8.04 -6.91
CA VAL A 106 -6.15 7.80 -8.34
C VAL A 106 -7.43 7.37 -9.05
N LEU A 107 -8.18 6.39 -8.52
CA LEU A 107 -9.45 5.98 -9.11
C LEU A 107 -10.43 7.18 -9.24
N ASP A 108 -10.49 8.04 -8.22
CA ASP A 108 -11.36 9.23 -8.20
C ASP A 108 -10.99 10.22 -9.29
N ALA A 109 -9.70 10.56 -9.35
CA ALA A 109 -9.19 11.59 -10.25
C ALA A 109 -9.38 11.23 -11.73
N TYR A 110 -9.41 9.93 -12.04
CA TYR A 110 -9.67 9.40 -13.39
C TYR A 110 -11.14 8.98 -13.62
N GLY A 111 -12.02 9.14 -12.64
CA GLY A 111 -13.45 8.82 -12.74
C GLY A 111 -13.73 7.31 -12.89
N VAL A 112 -12.87 6.47 -12.32
CA VAL A 112 -12.96 5.01 -12.39
C VAL A 112 -13.94 4.52 -11.32
N THR A 113 -15.02 3.89 -11.74
CA THR A 113 -16.15 3.45 -10.87
C THR A 113 -16.35 1.94 -10.83
N ASP A 114 -15.57 1.19 -11.60
CA ASP A 114 -15.71 -0.26 -11.80
C ASP A 114 -14.63 -1.08 -11.05
N ARG A 115 -13.92 -0.47 -10.11
CA ARG A 115 -12.85 -1.08 -9.30
C ARG A 115 -12.98 -0.71 -7.84
N ARG A 116 -12.55 -1.61 -6.96
CA ARG A 116 -12.48 -1.38 -5.51
C ARG A 116 -11.05 -1.24 -5.04
N VAL A 117 -10.90 -0.59 -3.88
CA VAL A 117 -9.71 -0.59 -3.03
C VAL A 117 -10.05 -1.42 -1.80
N TRP A 118 -9.38 -2.55 -1.66
CA TRP A 118 -9.48 -3.44 -0.52
C TRP A 118 -8.46 -3.02 0.54
N VAL A 119 -8.96 -2.77 1.75
CA VAL A 119 -8.19 -2.29 2.90
C VAL A 119 -8.14 -3.45 3.90
N ALA A 120 -7.10 -4.28 3.82
CA ALA A 120 -6.99 -5.50 4.61
C ALA A 120 -5.99 -5.33 5.77
N ASP A 121 -6.48 -5.44 7.01
CA ASP A 121 -5.69 -5.26 8.21
C ASP A 121 -6.38 -5.96 9.40
N SER A 122 -5.62 -6.25 10.46
CA SER A 122 -6.20 -6.64 11.74
C SER A 122 -7.00 -5.48 12.35
N PHE A 123 -6.56 -4.25 12.10
CA PHE A 123 -6.95 -3.01 12.78
C PHE A 123 -6.67 -3.05 14.29
N GLU A 124 -5.77 -3.93 14.68
CA GLU A 124 -5.41 -4.26 16.06
C GLU A 124 -3.88 -4.31 16.26
N GLY A 125 -3.09 -3.95 15.22
CA GLY A 125 -1.62 -4.03 15.21
C GLY A 125 -1.12 -5.39 14.74
N LEU A 126 0.16 -5.69 14.96
CA LEU A 126 0.73 -6.99 14.58
C LEU A 126 0.41 -8.06 15.63
N PRO A 127 0.23 -9.34 15.23
CA PRO A 127 0.13 -10.43 16.18
C PRO A 127 1.52 -10.78 16.75
N PRO A 128 1.60 -11.35 17.95
CA PRO A 128 2.85 -11.96 18.42
C PRO A 128 3.33 -13.04 17.43
N PRO A 129 4.65 -13.15 17.17
CA PRO A 129 5.16 -14.08 16.16
C PRO A 129 4.90 -15.54 16.53
N ASN A 130 4.40 -16.33 15.58
CA ASN A 130 4.22 -17.76 15.75
C ASN A 130 5.53 -18.52 15.45
N GLN A 131 6.47 -18.46 16.38
CA GLN A 131 7.83 -18.98 16.21
C GLN A 131 7.89 -20.50 16.00
N GLU A 132 6.88 -21.26 16.47
CA GLU A 132 6.81 -22.71 16.25
C GLU A 132 6.57 -23.05 14.77
N LYS A 133 5.71 -22.29 14.11
CA LYS A 133 5.35 -22.51 12.70
C LYS A 133 6.24 -21.73 11.75
N TYR A 134 6.63 -20.52 12.13
CA TYR A 134 7.42 -19.59 11.33
C TYR A 134 8.64 -19.10 12.13
N PRO A 135 9.71 -19.91 12.23
CA PRO A 135 10.91 -19.52 12.96
C PRO A 135 11.58 -18.24 12.45
N ALA A 136 11.33 -17.87 11.19
CA ALA A 136 11.85 -16.63 10.58
C ALA A 136 11.35 -15.36 11.30
N ASP A 137 10.19 -15.41 11.96
CA ASP A 137 9.62 -14.29 12.71
C ASP A 137 10.12 -14.21 14.16
N THR A 138 11.05 -15.09 14.54
CA THR A 138 11.60 -15.11 15.90
C THR A 138 12.31 -13.79 16.23
N GLY A 139 11.88 -13.18 17.32
CA GLY A 139 12.45 -11.91 17.80
C GLY A 139 11.76 -10.67 17.25
N ASP A 140 10.72 -10.81 16.43
CA ASP A 140 9.85 -9.68 16.09
C ASP A 140 9.21 -9.09 17.36
N THR A 141 9.22 -7.76 17.45
CA THR A 141 8.65 -7.02 18.60
C THR A 141 7.62 -5.98 18.18
N PHE A 142 7.23 -5.92 16.91
CA PHE A 142 6.33 -4.88 16.41
C PHE A 142 4.93 -4.96 17.02
N HIS A 143 4.48 -6.15 17.41
CA HIS A 143 3.24 -6.34 18.19
C HIS A 143 3.22 -5.64 19.56
N THR A 144 4.37 -5.15 20.05
CA THR A 144 4.46 -4.43 21.34
C THR A 144 4.30 -2.91 21.21
N TYR A 145 4.19 -2.39 19.99
CA TYR A 145 4.01 -0.95 19.74
C TYR A 145 2.52 -0.61 19.55
N ASP A 146 1.92 0.02 20.55
CA ASP A 146 0.53 0.47 20.50
C ASP A 146 0.27 1.42 19.31
N GLU A 147 1.28 2.17 18.87
CA GLU A 147 1.16 3.11 17.74
C GLU A 147 0.93 2.45 16.37
N LEU A 148 1.20 1.14 16.26
CA LEU A 148 0.90 0.35 15.07
C LEU A 148 -0.55 -0.18 15.10
N SER A 149 -1.23 -0.11 16.23
CA SER A 149 -2.63 -0.52 16.40
C SER A 149 -3.59 0.62 16.06
N VAL A 150 -4.16 0.58 14.85
CA VAL A 150 -5.10 1.60 14.37
C VAL A 150 -6.44 0.96 14.04
N SER A 151 -7.48 1.35 14.81
CA SER A 151 -8.84 0.84 14.61
C SER A 151 -9.39 1.15 13.22
N MET A 152 -10.25 0.26 12.70
CA MET A 152 -10.93 0.43 11.40
C MET A 152 -11.70 1.75 11.33
N GLU A 153 -12.35 2.16 12.42
CA GLU A 153 -13.09 3.43 12.52
C GLU A 153 -12.18 4.64 12.32
N HIS A 154 -10.95 4.59 12.85
CA HIS A 154 -9.93 5.62 12.62
C HIS A 154 -9.55 5.65 11.14
N VAL A 155 -9.26 4.49 10.54
CA VAL A 155 -8.90 4.41 9.11
C VAL A 155 -10.03 4.96 8.23
N MET A 156 -11.29 4.57 8.48
CA MET A 156 -12.47 5.15 7.82
C MET A 156 -12.56 6.67 7.99
N GLY A 157 -12.28 7.17 9.20
CA GLY A 157 -12.17 8.61 9.48
C GLY A 157 -11.09 9.28 8.64
N ASN A 158 -9.95 8.62 8.42
CA ASN A 158 -8.89 9.14 7.55
C ASN A 158 -9.34 9.23 6.09
N PHE A 159 -9.95 8.19 5.52
CA PHE A 159 -10.56 8.28 4.17
C PHE A 159 -11.56 9.42 4.06
N SER A 160 -12.41 9.61 5.09
CA SER A 160 -13.43 10.66 5.12
C SER A 160 -12.84 12.07 5.07
N LYS A 161 -11.65 12.31 5.67
CA LYS A 161 -10.96 13.61 5.61
C LYS A 161 -10.62 14.04 4.18
N TYR A 162 -10.46 13.07 3.27
CA TYR A 162 -10.17 13.31 1.86
C TYR A 162 -11.41 13.27 0.97
N GLY A 163 -12.59 12.99 1.53
CA GLY A 163 -13.81 12.78 0.75
C GLY A 163 -13.79 11.50 -0.09
N LEU A 164 -13.00 10.49 0.33
CA LEU A 164 -12.73 9.27 -0.42
C LEU A 164 -13.26 8.01 0.27
N LEU A 165 -14.16 8.15 1.25
CA LEU A 165 -14.86 7.02 1.86
C LEU A 165 -16.20 6.79 1.14
N ASP A 166 -16.26 5.77 0.29
CA ASP A 166 -17.43 5.40 -0.50
C ASP A 166 -17.49 3.88 -0.72
N GLU A 167 -18.43 3.41 -1.55
CA GLU A 167 -18.62 1.99 -1.86
C GLU A 167 -17.46 1.32 -2.62
N GLN A 168 -16.52 2.10 -3.16
CA GLN A 168 -15.31 1.57 -3.78
C GLN A 168 -14.23 1.26 -2.74
N VAL A 169 -14.40 1.63 -1.46
CA VAL A 169 -13.49 1.26 -0.36
C VAL A 169 -14.09 0.12 0.45
N VAL A 170 -13.44 -1.04 0.44
CA VAL A 170 -13.95 -2.24 1.13
C VAL A 170 -12.94 -2.74 2.16
N PHE A 171 -13.37 -2.82 3.42
CA PHE A 171 -12.52 -3.21 4.54
C PHE A 171 -12.56 -4.72 4.78
N LEU A 172 -11.41 -5.33 4.96
CA LEU A 172 -11.26 -6.71 5.42
C LEU A 172 -10.61 -6.68 6.81
N LYS A 173 -11.45 -6.73 7.86
CA LYS A 173 -11.00 -6.70 9.25
C LYS A 173 -10.69 -8.10 9.77
N GLY A 174 -9.44 -8.29 10.19
CA GLY A 174 -8.97 -9.50 10.85
C GLY A 174 -7.61 -9.94 10.32
N TRP A 175 -7.06 -11.01 10.90
CA TRP A 175 -5.77 -11.56 10.47
C TRP A 175 -5.81 -12.07 9.03
N PHE A 176 -4.68 -12.00 8.33
CA PHE A 176 -4.60 -12.34 6.91
C PHE A 176 -4.99 -13.79 6.62
N LYS A 177 -4.48 -14.76 7.39
CA LYS A 177 -4.91 -16.17 7.33
C LYS A 177 -6.41 -16.40 7.44
N ASP A 178 -7.13 -15.53 8.15
CA ASP A 178 -8.57 -15.71 8.40
C ASP A 178 -9.41 -15.00 7.32
N THR A 179 -8.91 -13.87 6.80
CA THR A 179 -9.69 -12.97 5.94
C THR A 179 -9.39 -13.13 4.45
N LEU A 180 -8.12 -13.26 4.07
CA LEU A 180 -7.71 -13.24 2.67
C LEU A 180 -8.14 -14.49 1.88
N PRO A 181 -8.08 -15.73 2.40
CA PRO A 181 -8.44 -16.92 1.64
C PRO A 181 -9.90 -16.94 1.15
N THR A 182 -10.79 -16.31 1.91
CA THR A 182 -12.23 -16.25 1.61
C THR A 182 -12.72 -14.87 1.17
N ALA A 183 -11.81 -13.90 1.04
CA ALA A 183 -12.13 -12.58 0.55
C ALA A 183 -12.81 -12.68 -0.83
N PRO A 184 -13.95 -12.00 -1.06
CA PRO A 184 -14.70 -12.10 -2.31
C PRO A 184 -14.08 -11.26 -3.44
N ILE A 185 -12.76 -11.40 -3.60
CA ILE A 185 -11.92 -10.76 -4.60
C ILE A 185 -11.78 -11.72 -5.78
N GLN A 186 -12.20 -11.27 -6.97
CA GLN A 186 -12.12 -12.06 -8.19
C GLN A 186 -10.78 -11.89 -8.89
N GLN A 187 -10.34 -10.64 -9.06
CA GLN A 187 -9.10 -10.28 -9.74
C GLN A 187 -8.50 -9.04 -9.08
N LEU A 188 -7.17 -8.95 -9.11
CA LEU A 188 -6.39 -7.82 -8.65
C LEU A 188 -5.54 -7.28 -9.80
N ALA A 189 -5.56 -5.97 -9.98
CA ALA A 189 -4.62 -5.28 -10.85
C ALA A 189 -3.37 -4.85 -10.07
N LEU A 190 -3.52 -4.57 -8.78
CA LEU A 190 -2.43 -4.18 -7.89
C LEU A 190 -2.57 -4.89 -6.53
N LEU A 191 -1.52 -5.60 -6.12
CA LEU A 191 -1.39 -6.27 -4.84
C LEU A 191 -0.19 -5.68 -4.09
N ARG A 192 -0.42 -4.97 -2.99
CA ARG A 192 0.64 -4.42 -2.13
C ARG A 192 0.69 -5.16 -0.79
N LEU A 193 1.86 -5.69 -0.45
CA LEU A 193 2.12 -6.38 0.81
C LEU A 193 3.01 -5.52 1.69
N ASP A 194 2.56 -5.25 2.91
CA ASP A 194 3.19 -4.37 3.90
C ASP A 194 2.84 -4.86 5.31
N GLY A 195 3.09 -6.15 5.53
CA GLY A 195 2.72 -6.87 6.74
C GLY A 195 3.92 -7.30 7.59
N ASP A 196 5.13 -6.85 7.24
CA ASP A 196 6.44 -7.12 7.85
C ASP A 196 6.87 -8.59 7.92
N MET A 197 6.09 -9.42 8.61
CA MET A 197 6.46 -10.77 8.99
C MET A 197 6.43 -11.78 7.83
N TYR A 198 7.17 -12.87 8.00
CA TYR A 198 7.12 -14.05 7.15
C TYR A 198 5.70 -14.61 7.07
N GLU A 199 5.04 -14.84 8.23
CA GLU A 199 3.65 -15.34 8.26
C GLU A 199 2.72 -14.44 7.45
N SER A 200 2.74 -13.12 7.73
CA SER A 200 1.91 -12.13 7.04
C SER A 200 2.14 -12.12 5.53
N THR A 201 3.40 -12.11 5.11
CA THR A 201 3.79 -12.08 3.69
C THR A 201 3.36 -13.35 2.98
N MET A 202 3.56 -14.51 3.61
CA MET A 202 3.19 -15.81 3.04
C MET A 202 1.67 -15.97 2.94
N ASP A 203 0.93 -15.65 3.99
CA ASP A 203 -0.54 -15.69 4.00
C ASP A 203 -1.14 -14.85 2.86
N ALA A 204 -0.58 -13.65 2.64
CA ALA A 204 -1.03 -12.76 1.57
C ALA A 204 -0.65 -13.28 0.17
N LEU A 205 0.59 -13.73 -0.05
CA LEU A 205 1.01 -14.27 -1.34
C LEU A 205 0.23 -15.55 -1.70
N GLU A 206 0.06 -16.48 -0.76
CA GLU A 206 -0.69 -17.72 -1.00
C GLU A 206 -2.16 -17.47 -1.33
N ALA A 207 -2.81 -16.52 -0.65
CA ALA A 207 -4.22 -16.25 -0.86
C ALA A 207 -4.51 -15.38 -2.11
N LEU A 208 -3.60 -14.46 -2.46
CA LEU A 208 -3.91 -13.38 -3.39
C LEU A 208 -3.09 -13.39 -4.68
N TYR A 209 -1.89 -13.99 -4.72
CA TYR A 209 -1.02 -13.90 -5.90
C TYR A 209 -1.68 -14.43 -7.17
N ASP A 210 -2.35 -15.59 -7.08
CA ASP A 210 -3.04 -16.22 -8.21
C ASP A 210 -4.28 -15.41 -8.70
N LYS A 211 -4.70 -14.38 -7.95
CA LYS A 211 -5.76 -13.44 -8.34
C LYS A 211 -5.20 -12.23 -9.08
N VAL A 212 -3.88 -12.01 -9.12
CA VAL A 212 -3.27 -10.89 -9.82
C VAL A 212 -3.35 -11.14 -11.32
N SER A 213 -4.03 -10.25 -12.03
CA SER A 213 -4.21 -10.35 -13.48
C SER A 213 -2.87 -10.24 -14.22
N PRO A 214 -2.71 -10.90 -15.38
CA PRO A 214 -1.61 -10.62 -16.30
C PRO A 214 -1.48 -9.12 -16.60
N GLY A 215 -0.26 -8.60 -16.48
CA GLY A 215 0.04 -7.17 -16.55
C GLY A 215 -0.17 -6.40 -15.24
N GLY A 216 -0.73 -7.03 -14.21
CA GLY A 216 -0.87 -6.47 -12.86
C GLY A 216 0.45 -6.48 -12.09
N PHE A 217 0.47 -5.85 -10.93
CA PHE A 217 1.69 -5.68 -10.15
C PHE A 217 1.57 -6.24 -8.75
N VAL A 218 2.69 -6.76 -8.25
CA VAL A 218 2.88 -7.10 -6.84
C VAL A 218 3.97 -6.19 -6.28
N ILE A 219 3.67 -5.50 -5.19
CA ILE A 219 4.59 -4.65 -4.42
C ILE A 219 4.89 -5.36 -3.10
N ILE A 220 6.17 -5.43 -2.73
CA ILE A 220 6.63 -5.87 -1.42
C ILE A 220 7.32 -4.70 -0.75
N ASP A 221 6.74 -4.21 0.34
CA ASP A 221 7.24 -3.01 1.00
C ASP A 221 8.53 -3.26 1.79
N ASP A 222 8.59 -4.36 2.52
CA ASP A 222 9.61 -4.57 3.57
C ASP A 222 10.85 -5.35 3.11
N TYR A 223 11.01 -5.54 1.80
CA TYR A 223 11.89 -6.57 1.23
C TYR A 223 13.37 -6.48 1.65
N HIS A 224 13.94 -5.27 1.78
CA HIS A 224 15.34 -5.12 2.18
C HIS A 224 15.54 -4.78 3.67
N VAL A 225 14.47 -4.49 4.41
CA VAL A 225 14.55 -4.05 5.81
C VAL A 225 14.06 -5.10 6.80
N VAL A 226 13.16 -6.00 6.38
CA VAL A 226 12.72 -7.14 7.18
C VAL A 226 13.22 -8.46 6.55
N PRO A 227 14.26 -9.10 7.11
CA PRO A 227 14.81 -10.35 6.58
C PRO A 227 13.76 -11.47 6.45
N ALA A 228 12.79 -11.52 7.36
CA ALA A 228 11.71 -12.50 7.35
C ALA A 228 10.78 -12.33 6.14
N CYS A 229 10.37 -11.09 5.82
CA CYS A 229 9.65 -10.74 4.59
C CYS A 229 10.43 -11.21 3.34
N LYS A 230 11.71 -10.84 3.27
CA LYS A 230 12.57 -11.25 2.15
C LYS A 230 12.61 -12.76 1.96
N GLN A 231 12.71 -13.49 3.07
CA GLN A 231 12.71 -14.95 3.05
C GLN A 231 11.37 -15.49 2.55
N ALA A 232 10.23 -14.98 3.02
CA ALA A 232 8.90 -15.40 2.57
C ALA A 232 8.70 -15.21 1.07
N VAL A 233 9.12 -14.06 0.52
CA VAL A 233 9.05 -13.79 -0.92
C VAL A 233 9.90 -14.81 -1.70
N ASN A 234 11.14 -15.06 -1.26
CA ASN A 234 12.03 -16.00 -1.95
C ASN A 234 11.52 -17.45 -1.88
N ASP A 235 11.01 -17.87 -0.72
CA ASP A 235 10.43 -19.20 -0.52
C ASP A 235 9.19 -19.39 -1.41
N PHE A 236 8.30 -18.39 -1.45
CA PHE A 236 7.12 -18.40 -2.30
C PHE A 236 7.49 -18.52 -3.78
N LEU A 237 8.36 -17.64 -4.29
CA LEU A 237 8.80 -17.65 -5.69
C LEU A 237 9.48 -18.99 -6.05
N THR A 238 10.35 -19.50 -5.17
CA THR A 238 11.03 -20.79 -5.38
C THR A 238 10.03 -21.94 -5.43
N SER A 239 9.09 -22.00 -4.48
CA SER A 239 8.07 -23.07 -4.41
C SER A 239 7.17 -23.12 -5.65
N ARG A 240 6.95 -21.97 -6.28
CA ARG A 240 6.14 -21.82 -7.50
C ARG A 240 6.98 -21.85 -8.79
N ALA A 241 8.31 -22.02 -8.69
CA ALA A 241 9.25 -21.92 -9.81
C ALA A 241 9.09 -20.61 -10.62
N LEU A 242 8.82 -19.51 -9.93
CA LEU A 242 8.69 -18.17 -10.49
C LEU A 242 10.03 -17.44 -10.41
N ASN A 243 10.37 -16.68 -11.46
CA ASN A 243 11.57 -15.85 -11.49
C ASN A 243 11.27 -14.49 -12.15
N PRO A 244 10.43 -13.65 -11.52
CA PRO A 244 10.09 -12.33 -12.06
C PRO A 244 11.29 -11.38 -12.02
N GLU A 245 11.28 -10.36 -12.88
CA GLU A 245 12.22 -9.24 -12.78
C GLU A 245 11.82 -8.35 -11.61
N LEU A 246 12.57 -8.42 -10.50
CA LEU A 246 12.37 -7.58 -9.33
C LEU A 246 12.90 -6.16 -9.61
N LYS A 247 12.05 -5.16 -9.41
CA LYS A 247 12.37 -3.74 -9.63
C LYS A 247 12.42 -3.02 -8.29
N GLU A 248 13.53 -2.32 -8.05
CA GLU A 248 13.77 -1.51 -6.86
C GLU A 248 12.89 -0.25 -6.86
N ILE A 249 12.44 0.18 -5.68
CA ILE A 249 11.70 1.44 -5.49
C ILE A 249 12.62 2.51 -4.89
N ASP A 250 13.15 2.25 -3.71
CA ASP A 250 13.88 3.25 -2.90
C ASP A 250 15.06 2.66 -2.11
N GLY A 251 15.39 1.38 -2.34
CA GLY A 251 16.37 0.62 -1.56
C GLY A 251 15.77 -0.14 -0.37
N VAL A 252 14.45 -0.01 -0.15
CA VAL A 252 13.68 -0.78 0.84
C VAL A 252 12.70 -1.71 0.14
N GLY A 253 11.74 -1.13 -0.58
CA GLY A 253 10.68 -1.87 -1.25
C GLY A 253 11.03 -2.27 -2.68
N ILE A 254 10.41 -3.34 -3.13
CA ILE A 254 10.50 -3.84 -4.51
C ILE A 254 9.11 -4.06 -5.11
N TYR A 255 9.05 -4.22 -6.43
CA TYR A 255 7.84 -4.69 -7.10
C TYR A 255 8.18 -5.51 -8.35
N TRP A 256 7.21 -6.25 -8.87
CA TRP A 256 7.30 -6.85 -10.21
C TRP A 256 5.94 -6.85 -10.90
N GLN A 257 5.97 -7.06 -12.22
CA GLN A 257 4.77 -7.24 -13.04
C GLN A 257 4.52 -8.73 -13.25
N VAL A 258 3.27 -9.15 -13.09
CA VAL A 258 2.83 -10.52 -13.42
C VAL A 258 2.71 -10.63 -14.95
N PRO A 259 3.30 -11.65 -15.59
CA PRO A 259 3.33 -11.79 -17.05
C PRO A 259 1.96 -12.07 -17.68
#